data_AF-A0A0F6ZKZ4-F1
#
_entry.id   AF-A0A0F6ZKZ4-F1
#
_cell.length_a   1.000
_cell.length_b   1.000
_cell.length_c   1.000
_cell.angle_alpha   90.00
_cell.angle_beta   90.00
_cell.angle_gamma   90.00
#
_symmetry.space_group_name_H-M   'P 1'
#
loop_
_entity.id
_entity.type
_entity.pdbx_description
1 polymer ?
#
loop_
_entity_poly.entity_id
_entity_poly.type
_entity_poly.pdbx_seq_one_letter_code
_entity_poly.pdbx_strand_id
1 'polypeptide(L)'
;IMYYLWVNYRLPFGATLCIVCLLVGEWLTRFWGFYWWSHYPINFVFPSTMIPGALIMDTVMLLTRNWMITALVGGGAFGLLFYPGNWPIFGPTHLPLVAEGVLLSLAD
;
A
#
# COMPACT_ATOMS: atom_id res chain seq x y z
N ILE A 1 5.90 15.53 -3.96
CA ILE A 1 4.96 16.12 -2.99
C ILE A 1 5.61 16.37 -1.63
N MET A 2 6.27 15.38 -1.03
CA MET A 2 6.78 15.45 0.34
C MET A 2 7.83 16.56 0.56
N TYR A 3 8.77 16.74 -0.38
CA TYR A 3 9.68 17.89 -0.44
C TYR A 3 8.95 19.24 -0.41
N TYR A 4 7.98 19.39 -1.32
CA TYR A 4 7.25 20.64 -1.49
C TYR A 4 6.42 21.02 -0.26
N LEU A 5 5.65 20.07 0.28
CA LEU A 5 4.79 20.31 1.45
C LEU A 5 5.59 20.61 2.72
N TRP A 6 6.74 19.96 2.89
CA TRP A 6 7.58 20.19 4.06
C TRP A 6 8.37 21.49 4.00
N VAL A 7 9.00 21.79 2.87
CA VAL A 7 9.85 22.99 2.74
C VAL A 7 9.01 24.26 2.80
N ASN A 8 7.86 24.28 2.11
CA ASN A 8 7.04 25.49 1.99
C ASN A 8 6.02 25.64 3.12
N TYR A 9 5.42 24.54 3.59
CA TYR A 9 4.28 24.58 4.52
C TYR A 9 4.52 23.86 5.84
N ARG A 10 5.67 23.18 6.01
CA ARG A 10 5.99 22.37 7.20
C ARG A 10 4.93 21.29 7.50
N LEU A 11 4.22 20.83 6.46
CA LEU A 11 3.14 19.86 6.60
C LEU A 11 3.69 18.41 6.50
N PRO A 12 3.47 17.57 7.52
CA PRO A 12 4.03 16.21 7.62
C PRO A 12 3.06 15.13 7.09
N PHE A 13 2.50 15.32 5.89
CA PHE A 13 1.58 14.33 5.28
C PHE A 13 1.87 14.12 3.79
N GLY A 14 3.13 14.27 3.39
CA GLY A 14 3.50 14.19 1.98
C GLY A 14 3.40 12.78 1.42
N ALA A 15 3.93 11.79 2.13
CA ALA A 15 3.91 10.40 1.67
C ALA A 15 2.48 9.84 1.71
N THR A 16 1.76 10.12 2.80
CA THR A 16 0.36 9.70 2.98
C THR A 16 -0.57 10.28 1.92
N LEU A 17 -0.46 11.57 1.59
CA LEU A 17 -1.27 12.18 0.53
C LEU A 17 -1.07 11.45 -0.81
N CYS A 18 0.18 11.20 -1.22
CA CYS A 18 0.48 10.49 -2.46
C CYS A 18 -0.16 9.10 -2.50
N ILE A 19 -0.05 8.36 -1.40
CA ILE A 19 -0.53 6.97 -1.34
C ILE A 19 -2.04 6.91 -1.28
N VAL A 20 -2.70 7.83 -0.58
CA VAL A 20 -4.16 7.94 -0.59
C VAL A 20 -4.66 8.27 -2.00
N CYS A 21 -4.03 9.24 -2.69
CA CYS A 21 -4.40 9.56 -4.07
C CYS A 21 -4.21 8.36 -5.02
N LEU A 22 -3.11 7.62 -4.87
CA LEU A 22 -2.86 6.41 -5.65
C LEU A 22 -3.93 5.34 -5.38
N LEU A 23 -4.21 5.04 -4.11
CA LEU A 23 -5.19 4.05 -3.71
C LEU A 23 -6.59 4.42 -4.21
N VAL A 24 -6.99 5.68 -4.12
CA VAL A 24 -8.28 6.15 -4.68
C VAL A 24 -8.32 5.90 -6.20
N GLY A 25 -7.24 6.21 -6.92
CA GLY A 25 -7.13 5.92 -8.35
C GLY A 25 -7.23 4.42 -8.66
N GLU A 26 -6.50 3.59 -7.91
CA GLU A 26 -6.56 2.14 -8.04
C GLU A 26 -7.98 1.63 -7.79
N TRP A 27 -8.60 1.98 -6.67
CA TRP A 27 -9.97 1.58 -6.32
C TRP A 27 -10.99 1.96 -7.39
N LEU A 28 -10.88 3.15 -7.97
CA LEU A 28 -11.73 3.57 -9.09
C LEU A 28 -11.55 2.62 -10.28
N THR A 29 -10.32 2.34 -10.69
CA THR A 29 -10.07 1.41 -11.81
C THR A 29 -10.50 -0.02 -11.51
N ARG A 30 -10.32 -0.52 -10.27
CA ARG A 30 -10.74 -1.87 -9.87
C ARG A 30 -12.26 -2.01 -9.86
N PHE A 31 -12.97 -1.01 -9.36
CA PHE A 31 -14.43 -1.05 -9.31
C PHE A 31 -15.08 -0.86 -10.68
N TRP A 32 -14.72 0.21 -11.39
CA TRP A 32 -15.37 0.56 -12.66
C TRP A 32 -14.85 -0.24 -13.86
N GLY A 33 -13.55 -0.50 -13.90
CA GLY A 33 -12.93 -1.26 -14.99
C GLY A 33 -13.07 -2.76 -14.76
N PHE A 34 -12.43 -3.30 -13.73
CA PHE A 34 -12.34 -4.74 -13.56
C PHE A 34 -13.65 -5.38 -13.10
N TYR A 35 -14.28 -4.85 -12.06
CA TYR A 35 -15.52 -5.41 -11.52
C TYR A 35 -16.72 -5.09 -12.41
N TRP A 36 -17.00 -3.82 -12.68
CA TRP A 36 -18.21 -3.43 -13.43
C TRP A 36 -18.14 -3.77 -14.92
N TRP A 37 -17.05 -3.42 -15.62
CA TRP A 37 -16.96 -3.65 -17.06
C TRP A 37 -16.51 -5.08 -17.40
N SER A 38 -15.47 -5.59 -16.77
CA SER A 38 -14.90 -6.92 -17.09
C SER A 38 -15.38 -8.07 -16.20
N HIS A 39 -16.21 -7.80 -15.19
CA HIS A 39 -16.86 -8.80 -14.34
C HIS A 39 -15.87 -9.68 -13.55
N TYR A 40 -14.69 -9.15 -13.23
CA TYR A 40 -13.75 -9.82 -12.34
C TYR A 40 -14.19 -9.69 -10.87
N PRO A 41 -14.09 -10.75 -10.06
CA PRO A 41 -14.41 -10.68 -8.64
C PRO A 41 -13.44 -9.74 -7.90
N ILE A 42 -13.97 -8.89 -7.02
CA ILE A 42 -13.18 -7.85 -6.34
C ILE A 42 -12.04 -8.41 -5.47
N ASN A 43 -12.23 -9.61 -4.91
CA ASN A 43 -11.22 -10.31 -4.12
C ASN A 43 -9.98 -10.69 -4.94
N PHE A 44 -10.13 -10.87 -6.26
CA PHE A 44 -9.03 -11.18 -7.17
C PHE A 44 -8.26 -9.93 -7.60
N VAL A 45 -8.97 -8.81 -7.73
CA VAL A 45 -8.41 -7.52 -8.19
C VAL A 45 -8.23 -6.52 -7.06
N PHE A 46 -8.06 -6.98 -5.82
CA PHE A 46 -7.91 -6.10 -4.66
C PHE A 46 -6.56 -5.34 -4.70
N PRO A 47 -6.52 -4.01 -4.45
CA PRO A 47 -5.27 -3.26 -4.45
C PRO A 47 -4.45 -3.48 -3.18
N SER A 48 -3.12 -3.41 -3.28
CA SER A 48 -2.23 -3.47 -2.11
C SER A 48 -2.23 -2.16 -1.34
N THR A 49 -2.17 -2.21 -0.01
CA THR A 49 -2.04 -1.02 0.83
C THR A 49 -0.58 -0.65 1.10
N MET A 50 -0.25 0.64 0.94
CA MET A 50 1.05 1.22 1.32
C MET A 50 0.91 2.25 2.46
N ILE A 51 -0.30 2.37 3.04
CA ILE A 51 -0.62 3.37 4.07
C ILE A 51 0.29 3.25 5.31
N PRO A 52 0.56 2.04 5.85
CA PRO A 52 1.42 1.92 7.04
C PRO A 52 2.83 2.45 6.81
N GLY A 53 3.43 2.14 5.66
CA GLY A 53 4.75 2.65 5.29
C GLY A 53 4.74 4.17 5.13
N ALA A 54 3.69 4.72 4.50
CA ALA A 54 3.52 6.16 4.31
C ALA A 54 3.49 6.92 5.63
N LEU A 55 2.73 6.41 6.61
CA LEU A 55 2.60 7.01 7.94
C LEU A 55 3.93 7.01 8.68
N ILE A 56 4.69 5.92 8.62
CA ILE A 56 6.01 5.87 9.25
C ILE A 56 6.98 6.85 8.57
N MET A 57 6.96 6.94 7.24
CA MET A 57 7.79 7.90 6.52
C MET A 57 7.48 9.35 6.92
N ASP A 58 6.20 9.72 6.99
CA ASP A 58 5.76 11.06 7.41
C ASP A 58 6.06 11.34 8.90
N THR A 59 5.94 10.36 9.79
CA THR A 59 6.27 10.52 11.23
C THR A 59 7.78 10.62 11.48
N VAL A 60 8.62 9.83 10.81
CA VAL A 60 10.08 9.97 10.89
C VAL A 60 10.51 11.36 10.44
N MET A 61 9.87 11.87 9.38
CA MET A 61 10.13 13.23 8.89
C MET A 61 9.74 14.30 9.90
N LEU A 62 8.56 14.17 10.51
CA LEU A 62 8.07 15.08 11.54
C LEU A 62 9.01 15.14 12.75
N LEU A 63 9.46 13.97 13.22
CA LEU A 63 10.27 13.84 14.43
C LEU A 63 11.73 14.27 14.21
N THR A 64 12.34 13.82 13.12
CA THR A 64 13.78 14.04 12.88
C THR A 64 14.06 15.34 12.14
N ARG A 65 13.06 15.88 11.42
CA ARG A 65 13.16 17.06 10.55
C ARG A 65 14.33 17.00 9.57
N ASN A 66 14.84 15.80 9.29
CA ASN A 66 16.06 15.58 8.52
C ASN A 66 15.77 14.63 7.36
N TRP A 67 16.06 15.12 6.16
CA TRP A 67 15.87 14.38 4.90
C TRP A 67 16.68 13.09 4.83
N MET A 68 17.92 13.09 5.30
CA MET A 68 18.80 11.92 5.23
C MET A 68 18.31 10.80 6.13
N ILE A 69 17.87 11.13 7.36
CA ILE A 69 17.30 10.14 8.29
C ILE A 69 15.97 9.61 7.77
N THR A 70 15.14 10.48 7.20
CA THR A 70 13.86 10.07 6.60
C THR A 70 14.07 9.15 5.40
N ALA A 71 15.07 9.39 4.57
CA ALA A 71 15.38 8.53 3.43
C ALA A 71 15.86 7.14 3.89
N LEU A 72 16.73 7.07 4.90
CA LEU A 72 17.28 5.81 5.41
C LEU A 72 16.26 5.04 6.27
N VAL A 73 15.78 5.66 7.34
CA VAL A 73 14.91 5.02 8.34
C VAL A 73 13.47 4.98 7.84
N GLY A 74 12.95 6.10 7.34
CA GLY A 74 11.60 6.17 6.79
C GLY A 74 11.45 5.32 5.54
N GLY A 75 12.41 5.39 4.61
CA GLY A 75 12.43 4.54 3.41
C GLY A 75 12.62 3.05 3.73
N GLY A 76 13.52 2.72 4.66
CA GLY A 76 13.71 1.34 5.12
C GLY A 76 12.46 0.76 5.78
N ALA A 77 11.84 1.52 6.70
CA ALA A 77 10.60 1.11 7.34
C ALA A 77 9.44 1.01 6.35
N PHE A 78 9.38 1.87 5.33
CA PHE A 78 8.38 1.82 4.28
C PHE A 78 8.41 0.46 3.55
N GLY A 79 9.60 0.02 3.12
CA GLY A 79 9.75 -1.28 2.44
C GLY A 79 9.43 -2.45 3.36
N LEU A 80 9.91 -2.42 4.61
CA LEU A 80 9.69 -3.49 5.58
C LEU A 80 8.21 -3.66 5.98
N LEU A 81 7.46 -2.55 6.05
CA LEU A 81 6.05 -2.58 6.46
C LEU A 81 5.10 -2.95 5.33
N PHE A 82 5.59 -3.06 4.09
CA PHE A 82 4.75 -3.40 2.95
C PHE A 82 4.09 -4.77 3.10
N TYR A 83 4.88 -5.83 3.32
CA TYR A 83 4.36 -7.19 3.48
C TYR A 83 3.43 -7.36 4.70
N PRO A 84 3.83 -6.98 5.93
CA PRO A 84 2.95 -7.12 7.10
C PRO A 84 1.70 -6.23 7.03
N GLY A 85 1.77 -5.08 6.36
CA GLY A 85 0.62 -4.22 6.13
C GLY A 85 -0.42 -4.82 5.19
N ASN A 86 0.01 -5.68 4.26
CA ASN A 86 -0.85 -6.34 3.28
C ASN A 86 -1.33 -7.73 3.72
N TRP A 87 -0.65 -8.35 4.69
CA TRP A 87 -0.98 -9.69 5.18
C TRP A 87 -2.45 -9.87 5.65
N PRO A 88 -3.09 -8.91 6.35
CA PRO A 88 -4.51 -9.08 6.73
C PRO A 88 -5.47 -9.18 5.55
N ILE A 89 -5.07 -8.67 4.38
CA ILE A 89 -5.88 -8.64 3.15
C ILE A 89 -5.64 -9.91 2.33
N PHE A 90 -4.37 -10.28 2.11
CA PHE A 90 -4.01 -11.39 1.23
C PHE A 90 -3.70 -12.70 1.97
N GLY A 91 -3.49 -12.68 3.28
CA GLY A 91 -3.24 -13.89 4.07
C GLY A 91 -4.31 -14.98 3.88
N PRO A 92 -5.61 -14.66 3.80
CA PRO A 92 -6.64 -15.65 3.52
C PRO A 92 -6.51 -16.32 2.14
N THR A 93 -5.94 -15.66 1.13
CA THR A 93 -5.79 -16.25 -0.22
C THR A 93 -4.64 -17.26 -0.28
N HIS A 94 -3.81 -17.35 0.76
CA HIS A 94 -2.70 -18.31 0.86
C HIS A 94 -3.14 -19.66 1.46
N LEU A 95 -4.43 -19.85 1.77
CA LEU A 95 -4.93 -21.11 2.30
C LEU A 95 -4.81 -22.23 1.25
N PRO A 96 -4.38 -23.44 1.64
CA PRO A 96 -4.23 -24.56 0.72
C PRO A 96 -5.60 -25.10 0.30
N LEU A 97 -5.72 -25.39 -0.99
CA LEU A 97 -6.87 -26.04 -1.62
C LEU A 97 -6.34 -27.17 -2.51
N VAL A 98 -6.97 -28.34 -2.46
CA VAL A 98 -6.63 -29.44 -3.37
C VAL A 98 -7.66 -29.48 -4.46
N ALA A 99 -7.24 -29.18 -5.70
CA ALA A 99 -8.06 -29.31 -6.90
C ALA A 99 -7.47 -30.41 -7.78
N GLU A 100 -8.28 -31.39 -8.15
CA GLU A 100 -7.88 -32.48 -9.07
C GLU A 100 -6.56 -33.20 -8.68
N GLY A 101 -6.29 -33.31 -7.37
CA GLY A 101 -5.08 -33.95 -6.83
C GLY A 101 -3.82 -33.08 -6.80
N VAL A 102 -3.90 -31.81 -7.22
CA VAL A 102 -2.81 -30.83 -7.13
C VAL A 102 -3.07 -29.87 -5.98
N LEU A 103 -2.02 -29.56 -5.22
CA LEU A 103 -2.06 -28.55 -4.16
C LEU A 103 -1.94 -27.16 -4.77
N LEU A 104 -3.00 -26.37 -4.60
CA LEU A 104 -3.11 -24.97 -5.00
C LEU A 104 -3.35 -24.11 -3.76
N SER A 105 -3.13 -22.81 -3.87
CA SER A 105 -3.65 -21.80 -2.94
C SER A 105 -4.98 -21.24 -3.45
N LEU A 106 -5.75 -20.57 -2.60
CA LEU A 106 -6.95 -19.84 -3.05
C LEU A 106 -6.64 -18.69 -4.02
N ALA A 107 -5.37 -18.33 -4.19
CA ALA A 107 -4.92 -17.32 -5.14
C ALA A 107 -4.55 -17.90 -6.52
N ASP A 108 -4.37 -19.21 -6.64
CA ASP A 108 -3.99 -19.90 -7.90
C ASP A 108 -5.21 -20.24 -8.76
#